data_AF-A0A1H3PTY7-F1
#
_entry.id   AF-A0A1H3PTY7-F1
#
_cell.length_a   1.000
_cell.length_b   1.000
_cell.length_c   1.000
_cell.angle_alpha   90.00
_cell.angle_beta   90.00
_cell.angle_gamma   90.00
#
_symmetry.space_group_name_H-M   'P 1'
#
loop_
_entity.id
_entity.type
_entity.pdbx_description
1 polymer ?
#
loop_
_entity_poly.entity_id
_entity_poly.type
_entity_poly.pdbx_seq_one_letter_code
_entity_poly.pdbx_strand_id
1 'polypeptide(L)'
;MDDMDRLYRDSDMYNMYPELYHRLYPKVHDCVWRYIREKGEDWEPSKREMEDMIDEIYERMMKECPEIDNDMDERRYGMSNDVEGMQRPFFGRRRIFRDLIGIVLLGTLLGRRRRRRYYNYPGYDYGPGYWY
;
A
#
# COMPACT_ATOMS: atom_id res chain seq x y z
N MET A 1 11.34 -14.46 -10.33
CA MET A 1 11.55 -13.89 -8.99
C MET A 1 12.76 -13.00 -9.14
N ASP A 2 12.53 -11.72 -9.32
CA ASP A 2 13.53 -10.76 -9.78
C ASP A 2 14.62 -10.53 -8.71
N ASP A 3 15.89 -10.49 -9.12
CA ASP A 3 17.04 -10.31 -8.24
C ASP A 3 16.98 -9.02 -7.40
N MET A 4 16.17 -8.04 -7.83
CA MET A 4 15.89 -6.81 -7.10
C MET A 4 15.09 -7.02 -5.81
N ASP A 5 14.19 -8.01 -5.76
CA ASP A 5 13.43 -8.31 -4.53
C ASP A 5 14.33 -8.94 -3.46
N ARG A 6 15.36 -9.71 -3.87
CA ARG A 6 16.37 -10.26 -2.94
C ARG A 6 17.25 -9.15 -2.36
N LEU A 7 17.74 -8.24 -3.20
CA LEU A 7 18.55 -7.10 -2.77
C LEU A 7 17.79 -6.16 -1.81
N TYR A 8 16.48 -6.02 -2.00
CA TYR A 8 15.65 -5.25 -1.07
C TYR A 8 15.50 -5.94 0.28
N ARG A 9 15.39 -7.28 0.30
CA ARG A 9 15.21 -8.07 1.53
C ARG A 9 16.45 -8.11 2.42
N ASP A 10 17.63 -8.08 1.81
CA ASP A 10 18.92 -8.07 2.49
C ASP A 10 19.38 -6.66 2.91
N SER A 11 18.62 -5.62 2.54
CA SER A 11 18.91 -4.25 2.95
C SER A 11 18.56 -4.02 4.42
N ASP A 12 19.50 -3.49 5.20
CA ASP A 12 19.26 -3.09 6.59
C ASP A 12 18.07 -2.13 6.71
N MET A 13 17.83 -1.28 5.71
CA MET A 13 16.68 -0.36 5.71
C MET A 13 15.34 -1.10 5.58
N TYR A 14 15.31 -2.23 4.88
CA TYR A 14 14.09 -3.04 4.78
C TYR A 14 13.76 -3.70 6.12
N ASN A 15 14.78 -4.16 6.84
CA ASN A 15 14.64 -4.75 8.16
C ASN A 15 14.25 -3.74 9.26
N MET A 16 14.44 -2.44 9.00
CA MET A 16 13.96 -1.36 9.88
C MET A 16 12.47 -1.10 9.74
N TYR A 17 11.79 -1.62 8.70
CA TYR A 17 10.34 -1.47 8.61
C TYR A 17 9.65 -2.23 9.75
N PRO A 18 8.54 -1.69 10.28
CA PRO A 18 7.76 -2.40 11.29
C PRO A 18 7.24 -3.75 10.76
N GLU A 19 7.10 -4.76 11.63
CA GLU A 19 6.51 -6.06 11.26
C GLU A 19 5.16 -5.92 10.53
N LEU A 20 4.37 -4.95 10.96
CA LEU A 20 3.08 -4.63 10.35
C LEU A 20 3.20 -4.32 8.86
N TYR A 21 4.26 -3.63 8.44
CA TYR A 21 4.52 -3.36 7.03
C TYR A 21 4.82 -4.65 6.26
N HIS A 22 5.65 -5.54 6.80
CA HIS A 22 5.97 -6.82 6.15
C HIS A 22 4.75 -7.72 5.98
N ARG A 23 3.76 -7.63 6.88
CA ARG A 23 2.48 -8.35 6.75
C ARG A 23 1.53 -7.65 5.78
N LEU A 24 1.47 -6.31 5.82
CA LEU A 24 0.58 -5.51 5.00
C LEU A 24 0.98 -5.51 3.51
N TYR A 25 2.26 -5.29 3.23
CA TYR A 25 2.79 -5.14 1.87
C TYR A 25 2.40 -6.27 0.91
N PRO A 26 2.53 -7.57 1.24
CA PRO A 26 2.12 -8.64 0.34
C PRO A 26 0.61 -8.58 0.04
N LYS A 27 -0.24 -8.20 1.01
CA LYS A 27 -1.69 -8.08 0.77
C LYS A 27 -2.03 -6.93 -0.17
N VAL A 28 -1.36 -5.78 0.00
CA VAL A 28 -1.50 -4.62 -0.89
C VAL A 28 -1.07 -5.01 -2.30
N HIS A 29 0.10 -5.64 -2.43
CA HIS A 29 0.65 -6.08 -3.70
C HIS A 29 -0.29 -7.07 -4.41
N ASP A 30 -0.77 -8.09 -3.72
CA ASP A 30 -1.71 -9.08 -4.27
C ASP A 30 -3.03 -8.45 -4.73
N CYS A 31 -3.58 -7.52 -3.95
CA CYS A 31 -4.79 -6.80 -4.31
C CYS A 31 -4.57 -5.99 -5.61
N VAL A 32 -3.51 -5.17 -5.65
CA VAL A 32 -3.17 -4.37 -6.83
C VAL A 32 -2.94 -5.25 -8.07
N TRP A 33 -2.20 -6.34 -7.95
CA TRP A 33 -1.95 -7.27 -9.06
C TRP A 33 -3.22 -7.91 -9.59
N ARG A 34 -4.17 -8.26 -8.72
CA ARG A 34 -5.46 -8.80 -9.16
C ARG A 34 -6.23 -7.78 -10.00
N TYR A 35 -6.31 -6.51 -9.55
CA TYR A 35 -6.97 -5.45 -10.32
C TYR A 35 -6.25 -5.15 -11.65
N ILE A 36 -4.91 -5.18 -11.68
CA ILE A 36 -4.14 -5.04 -12.93
C ILE A 36 -4.48 -6.17 -13.90
N ARG A 37 -4.52 -7.42 -13.41
CA ARG A 37 -4.81 -8.58 -14.26
C ARG A 37 -6.21 -8.51 -14.87
N GLU A 38 -7.17 -7.96 -14.13
CA GLU A 38 -8.56 -7.82 -14.56
C GLU A 38 -8.79 -6.63 -15.50
N LYS A 39 -8.24 -5.45 -15.16
CA LYS A 39 -8.54 -4.17 -15.83
C LYS A 39 -7.46 -3.71 -16.80
N GLY A 40 -6.34 -4.43 -16.83
CA GLY A 40 -5.20 -4.11 -17.67
C GLY A 40 -4.17 -3.23 -16.96
N GLU A 41 -3.02 -3.15 -17.61
CA GLU A 41 -1.84 -2.50 -17.07
C GLU A 41 -2.04 -0.99 -16.87
N ASP A 42 -2.69 -0.31 -17.81
CA ASP A 42 -2.89 1.15 -17.80
C ASP A 42 -4.09 1.61 -16.96
N TRP A 43 -4.73 0.69 -16.25
CA TRP A 43 -5.85 1.01 -15.37
C TRP A 43 -5.45 2.01 -14.27
N GLU A 44 -6.30 3.02 -14.10
CA GLU A 44 -6.27 3.99 -13.02
C GLU A 44 -7.47 3.78 -12.10
N PRO A 45 -7.25 3.54 -10.79
CA PRO A 45 -8.35 3.41 -9.85
C PRO A 45 -9.10 4.73 -9.67
N SER A 46 -10.42 4.65 -9.75
CA SER A 46 -11.34 5.66 -9.22
C SER A 46 -11.28 5.70 -7.70
N LYS A 47 -11.80 6.79 -7.12
CA LYS A 47 -11.89 6.95 -5.66
C LYS A 47 -12.64 5.80 -4.98
N ARG A 48 -13.75 5.35 -5.60
CA ARG A 48 -14.56 4.25 -5.06
C ARG A 48 -13.79 2.93 -5.08
N GLU A 49 -13.12 2.62 -6.19
CA GLU A 49 -12.29 1.40 -6.26
C GLU A 49 -11.12 1.44 -5.27
N MET A 50 -10.60 2.63 -4.97
CA MET A 50 -9.57 2.80 -3.94
C MET A 50 -10.11 2.50 -2.54
N GLU A 51 -11.30 2.99 -2.21
CA GLU A 51 -11.98 2.68 -0.95
C GLU A 51 -12.27 1.17 -0.84
N ASP A 52 -12.79 0.56 -1.91
CA ASP A 52 -13.05 -0.90 -1.96
C ASP A 52 -11.77 -1.72 -1.75
N MET A 53 -10.64 -1.32 -2.37
CA MET A 53 -9.35 -1.98 -2.17
C MET A 53 -8.85 -1.83 -0.72
N ILE A 54 -9.00 -0.65 -0.12
CA ILE A 54 -8.62 -0.41 1.27
C ILE A 54 -9.44 -1.31 2.20
N ASP A 55 -10.75 -1.42 1.98
CA ASP A 55 -11.63 -2.26 2.78
C ASP A 55 -11.29 -3.74 2.67
N GLU A 56 -11.03 -4.23 1.47
CA GLU A 56 -10.59 -5.61 1.28
C GLU A 56 -9.28 -5.91 2.03
N ILE A 57 -8.28 -5.04 1.91
CA ILE A 57 -6.99 -5.22 2.58
C ILE A 57 -7.17 -5.14 4.10
N TYR A 58 -7.99 -4.20 4.57
CA TYR A 58 -8.32 -4.05 5.98
C TYR A 58 -8.98 -5.30 6.55
N GLU A 59 -9.98 -5.87 5.86
CA GLU A 59 -10.64 -7.12 6.26
C GLU A 59 -9.68 -8.30 6.33
N ARG A 60 -8.75 -8.42 5.37
CA ARG A 60 -7.72 -9.46 5.40
C ARG A 60 -6.78 -9.29 6.59
N MET A 61 -6.38 -8.05 6.88
CA MET A 61 -5.52 -7.74 8.03
C MET A 61 -6.22 -7.99 9.36
N MET A 62 -7.53 -7.71 9.48
CA MET A 62 -8.31 -8.02 10.69
C MET A 62 -8.32 -9.51 11.02
N LYS A 63 -8.30 -10.39 10.02
CA LYS A 63 -8.24 -11.84 10.22
C LYS A 63 -6.89 -12.31 10.78
N GLU A 64 -5.81 -11.65 10.39
CA GLU A 64 -4.45 -12.01 10.81
C GLU A 64 -4.01 -11.29 12.10
N CYS A 65 -4.50 -10.08 12.34
CA CYS A 65 -4.15 -9.21 13.46
C CYS A 65 -5.44 -8.61 14.07
N PRO A 66 -6.21 -9.40 14.84
CA PRO A 66 -7.46 -8.93 15.45
C PRO A 66 -7.24 -7.79 16.47
N GLU A 67 -6.01 -7.57 16.92
CA GLU A 67 -5.63 -6.47 17.81
C GLU A 67 -5.88 -5.09 17.18
N ILE A 68 -5.90 -5.01 15.84
CA ILE A 68 -6.14 -3.77 15.09
C ILE A 68 -7.56 -3.23 15.30
N ASP A 69 -8.55 -4.11 15.56
CA ASP A 69 -9.95 -3.72 15.81
C ASP A 69 -10.29 -3.63 17.31
N ASN A 70 -9.43 -4.17 18.19
CA ASN A 70 -9.64 -4.21 19.63
C ASN A 70 -9.01 -3.01 20.36
N ASP A 71 -9.33 -1.80 19.93
CA ASP A 71 -9.13 -0.62 20.79
C ASP A 71 -10.32 -0.48 21.76
N MET A 72 -10.11 -0.91 23.01
CA MET A 72 -11.09 -0.72 24.10
C MET A 72 -11.48 0.75 24.27
N ASP A 73 -10.56 1.68 24.01
CA ASP A 73 -10.79 3.11 24.17
C ASP A 73 -11.64 3.70 23.03
N GLU A 74 -11.46 3.27 21.77
CA GLU A 74 -12.34 3.72 20.66
C GLU A 74 -13.80 3.32 20.87
N ARG A 75 -14.05 2.09 21.34
CA ARG A 75 -15.42 1.58 21.56
C ARG A 75 -16.12 2.30 22.73
N ARG A 76 -15.38 2.75 23.74
CA ARG A 76 -15.93 3.51 24.88
C ARG A 76 -16.16 4.99 24.55
N TYR A 77 -15.20 5.64 23.88
CA TYR A 77 -15.31 7.07 23.53
C TYR A 77 -16.31 7.34 22.39
N GLY A 78 -16.56 6.37 21.50
CA GLY A 78 -17.60 6.48 20.48
C GLY A 78 -19.04 6.42 21.02
N MET A 79 -19.24 6.06 22.30
CA MET A 79 -20.55 5.97 22.96
C MET A 79 -20.77 7.02 24.06
N SER A 80 -19.75 7.80 24.43
CA SER A 80 -19.87 8.86 25.43
C SER A 80 -20.21 10.20 24.77
N ASN A 81 -21.42 10.71 25.02
CA ASN A 81 -21.89 12.06 24.63
C ASN A 81 -21.20 13.21 25.42
N ASP A 82 -20.10 12.94 26.12
CA ASP A 82 -19.44 13.91 27.00
C ASP A 82 -18.36 14.69 26.23
N VAL A 83 -18.73 15.92 25.88
CA VAL A 83 -18.03 16.84 24.99
C VAL A 83 -16.83 17.55 25.65
N GLU A 84 -16.47 17.22 26.89
CA GLU A 84 -15.45 17.98 27.67
C GLU A 84 -14.03 17.38 27.66
N GLY A 85 -13.81 16.20 27.06
CA GLY A 85 -12.48 15.56 26.97
C GLY A 85 -11.74 15.76 25.64
N MET A 86 -12.21 16.64 24.77
CA MET A 86 -11.87 16.65 23.33
C MET A 86 -10.62 17.49 23.02
N GLN A 87 -9.44 17.11 23.55
CA GLN A 87 -8.18 17.86 23.29
C GLN A 87 -7.25 17.25 22.24
N ARG A 88 -7.57 16.13 21.61
CA ARG A 88 -6.86 15.66 20.41
C ARG A 88 -7.89 15.03 19.47
N PRO A 89 -7.84 15.30 18.15
CA PRO A 89 -8.52 14.42 17.20
C PRO A 89 -7.89 13.05 17.37
N PHE A 90 -8.51 12.20 18.19
CA PHE A 90 -8.14 10.81 18.31
C PHE A 90 -8.52 10.19 16.97
N PHE A 91 -7.56 10.16 16.04
CA PHE A 91 -7.64 9.26 14.92
C PHE A 91 -7.56 7.88 15.54
N GLY A 92 -8.70 7.18 15.61
CA GLY A 92 -8.71 5.82 16.09
C GLY A 92 -7.66 4.96 15.39
N ARG A 93 -7.02 3.99 16.07
CA ARG A 93 -6.13 3.00 15.45
C ARG A 93 -6.75 2.39 14.20
N ARG A 94 -8.06 2.18 14.15
CA ARG A 94 -8.76 1.72 12.94
C ARG A 94 -8.66 2.71 11.77
N ARG A 95 -8.87 4.00 12.03
CA ARG A 95 -8.80 5.04 11.00
C ARG A 95 -7.36 5.28 10.54
N ILE A 96 -6.43 5.38 11.49
CA ILE A 96 -4.99 5.51 11.19
C ILE A 96 -4.52 4.30 10.37
N PHE A 97 -4.98 3.10 10.68
CA PHE A 97 -4.59 1.91 9.94
C PHE A 97 -5.19 1.87 8.53
N ARG A 98 -6.45 2.26 8.33
CA ARG A 98 -7.03 2.44 6.97
C ARG A 98 -6.26 3.49 6.17
N ASP A 99 -5.86 4.61 6.80
CA ASP A 99 -5.04 5.64 6.14
C ASP A 99 -3.64 5.10 5.79
N LEU A 100 -3.02 4.29 6.67
CA LEU A 100 -1.74 3.62 6.40
C LEU A 100 -1.84 2.67 5.20
N ILE A 101 -2.91 1.86 5.12
CA ILE A 101 -3.19 1.02 3.95
C ILE A 101 -3.26 1.88 2.70
N GLY A 102 -4.01 2.99 2.76
CA GLY A 102 -4.14 3.94 1.65
C GLY A 102 -2.80 4.50 1.18
N ILE A 103 -1.92 4.91 2.11
CA ILE A 103 -0.59 5.43 1.80
C ILE A 103 0.26 4.38 1.07
N VAL A 104 0.31 3.14 1.58
CA VAL A 104 1.10 2.06 0.97
C VAL A 104 0.52 1.67 -0.40
N LEU A 105 -0.80 1.63 -0.53
CA LEU A 105 -1.51 1.34 -1.77
C LEU A 105 -1.20 2.40 -2.85
N LEU A 106 -1.32 3.69 -2.50
CA LEU A 106 -0.97 4.80 -3.39
C LEU A 106 0.50 4.77 -3.79
N GLY A 107 1.41 4.53 -2.83
CA GLY A 107 2.84 4.40 -3.11
C GLY A 107 3.14 3.29 -4.12
N THR A 108 2.44 2.17 -4.01
CA THR A 108 2.56 1.02 -4.93
C THR A 108 2.04 1.37 -6.33
N LEU A 109 0.86 1.99 -6.43
CA LEU A 109 0.25 2.39 -7.71
C LEU A 109 1.08 3.48 -8.42
N LEU A 110 1.55 4.49 -7.69
CA LEU A 110 2.40 5.55 -8.23
C LEU A 110 3.79 5.03 -8.61
N GLY A 111 4.36 4.12 -7.81
CA GLY A 111 5.62 3.45 -8.09
C GLY A 111 5.57 2.68 -9.42
N ARG A 112 4.48 1.97 -9.69
CA ARG A 112 4.22 1.29 -10.97
C ARG A 112 4.29 2.26 -12.15
N ARG A 113 3.58 3.41 -12.05
CA ARG A 113 3.57 4.43 -13.12
C ARG A 113 4.95 5.02 -13.38
N ARG A 114 5.76 5.24 -12.34
CA ARG A 114 7.12 5.78 -12.47
C ARG A 114 8.03 4.80 -13.20
N ARG A 115 7.97 3.50 -12.89
CA ARG A 115 8.77 2.47 -13.58
C ARG A 115 8.47 2.40 -15.08
N ARG A 116 7.22 2.58 -15.50
CA ARG A 116 6.85 2.61 -16.93
C ARG A 116 7.47 3.78 -17.71
N ARG A 117 7.56 4.97 -17.10
CA ARG A 117 8.18 6.13 -17.78
C ARG A 117 9.64 5.88 -18.15
N TYR A 118 10.32 4.99 -17.43
CA TYR A 118 11.71 4.65 -17.72
C TYR A 118 11.86 3.69 -18.91
N TYR A 119 10.88 2.81 -19.13
CA TYR A 119 10.90 1.83 -20.23
C TYR A 119 10.33 2.35 -21.55
N ASN A 120 9.61 3.48 -21.54
CA ASN A 120 8.99 4.05 -22.73
C ASN A 120 9.77 5.24 -23.32
N TYR A 121 11.09 5.30 -23.10
CA TYR A 121 11.95 6.27 -23.78
C TYR A 121 12.32 5.73 -25.18
N PRO A 122 11.81 6.33 -26.27
CA PRO A 122 12.21 5.94 -27.61
C PRO A 122 13.59 6.53 -27.92
N GLY A 123 14.55 5.66 -28.23
CA GLY A 123 15.68 6.00 -29.09
C GLY A 123 16.95 6.50 -28.40
N TYR A 124 17.79 5.56 -27.98
CA TYR A 124 19.19 5.54 -28.44
C TYR A 124 19.55 4.08 -28.72
N ASP A 125 19.11 3.64 -29.89
CA ASP A 125 19.54 2.40 -30.54
C ASP A 125 21.02 2.59 -30.93
N TYR A 126 21.92 2.27 -30.01
CA TYR A 126 23.35 2.10 -30.34
C TYR A 126 23.51 0.70 -30.93
N GLY A 127 23.01 0.53 -32.16
CA GLY A 127 23.40 -0.57 -33.02
C GLY A 127 24.91 -0.52 -33.28
N PRO A 128 25.63 -1.65 -33.33
CA PRO A 128 27.05 -1.68 -33.61
C PRO A 128 27.31 -1.22 -35.04
N GLY A 129 27.77 0.03 -35.19
CA GLY A 129 28.15 0.63 -36.45
C GLY A 129 29.41 -0.02 -37.01
N TYR A 130 29.23 -0.84 -38.04
CA TYR A 130 30.28 -1.23 -38.96
C TYR A 130 30.63 -0.02 -39.83
N TRP A 131 31.87 0.47 -39.75
CA TRP A 131 32.47 1.31 -40.79
C TRP A 131 33.96 0.96 -40.96
N TYR A 132 34.30 0.76 -42.24
CA TYR A 132 35.58 0.44 -42.90
C TYR A 132 36.88 0.40 -42.10
#